data_AF-A0A4R4YF13-F1
#
_entry.id   AF-A0A4R4YF13-F1
#
_cell.length_a   1.000
_cell.length_b   1.000
_cell.length_c   1.000
_cell.angle_alpha   90.00
_cell.angle_beta   90.00
_cell.angle_gamma   90.00
#
_symmetry.space_group_name_H-M   'P 1'
#
loop_
_entity.id
_entity.type
_entity.pdbx_description
1 polymer ?
#
loop_
_entity_poly.entity_id
_entity_poly.type
_entity_poly.pdbx_seq_one_letter_code
_entity_poly.pdbx_strand_id
1 'polypeptide(L)'
;MSIIASIRARDGIASLHRLLASSAGLDVWEVKPDHLVVQATEAQADRIQQMGYVVEQLQTTERYLSSFGAQLTTGYHSAESLETDMRQLAERHPEIAEVHEIGRSVENRPILALRIGERSDSTLKMLFLGCHHAREWIAVEIPYLLAEHLLENASSSSAVQSWLRKGEVWVVPMVNPDGHEHTRTSNRLWRKNRARNRDGTVGVDPNRNYGYMWGTLDIDTSSHVPGDETYVGTRAFSEPEVRAVRNLVGRELFSGVLTYHSYSQLILFPWGYTTDPINDTASRQLMEDVAGDMQNAINGVHGEKYTVTQSSGLYPTAGDTTDWTYGEFYVPSLTVELRPQTHAEGGFILPPDQIRPTWEENEPAALSFIGRVFGN
;
A
#
# COMPACT_ATOMS: atom_id res chain seq x y z
N MET A 1 11.25 -23.16 12.59
CA MET A 1 10.30 -22.19 13.18
C MET A 1 10.46 -20.84 12.48
N SER A 2 9.46 -19.94 12.50
CA SER A 2 9.60 -18.56 12.01
C SER A 2 9.87 -17.61 13.16
N ILE A 3 10.79 -16.67 12.95
CA ILE A 3 11.22 -15.67 13.92
C ILE A 3 11.08 -14.27 13.34
N ILE A 4 10.99 -13.28 14.22
CA ILE A 4 11.21 -11.88 13.89
C ILE A 4 12.63 -11.54 14.36
N ALA A 5 13.43 -11.00 13.45
CA ALA A 5 14.83 -10.73 13.69
C ALA A 5 15.23 -9.31 13.29
N SER A 6 16.14 -8.72 14.06
CA SER A 6 16.89 -7.53 13.67
C SER A 6 18.17 -7.96 12.96
N ILE A 7 18.47 -7.35 11.82
CA ILE A 7 19.70 -7.59 11.07
C ILE A 7 20.52 -6.31 11.01
N ARG A 8 21.78 -6.40 11.45
CA ARG A 8 22.75 -5.27 11.43
C ARG A 8 23.99 -5.64 10.63
N ALA A 9 24.59 -4.65 9.97
CA ALA A 9 25.94 -4.81 9.41
C ALA A 9 26.98 -4.74 10.54
N ARG A 10 28.04 -5.56 10.49
CA ARG A 10 29.22 -5.37 11.37
C ARG A 10 30.15 -4.31 10.79
N ASP A 11 30.99 -3.71 11.62
CA ASP A 11 32.10 -2.86 11.18
C ASP A 11 32.95 -3.58 10.13
N GLY A 12 33.12 -2.96 8.95
CA GLY A 12 33.89 -3.51 7.83
C GLY A 12 33.16 -4.55 6.95
N ILE A 13 31.87 -4.81 7.18
CA ILE A 13 31.04 -5.71 6.34
C ILE A 13 30.15 -4.90 5.39
N ALA A 14 29.64 -5.59 4.35
CA ALA A 14 28.71 -5.04 3.38
C ALA A 14 27.50 -4.34 4.04
N SER A 15 27.10 -3.20 3.48
CA SER A 15 25.95 -2.43 3.95
C SER A 15 24.65 -3.25 3.93
N LEU A 16 23.65 -2.81 4.69
CA LEU A 16 22.30 -3.38 4.64
C LEU A 16 21.68 -3.26 3.24
N HIS A 17 22.04 -2.23 2.48
CA HIS A 17 21.67 -2.12 1.06
C HIS A 17 22.15 -3.31 0.22
N ARG A 18 23.34 -3.87 0.49
CA ARG A 18 23.79 -5.08 -0.24
C ARG A 18 22.92 -6.28 0.11
N LEU A 19 22.47 -6.41 1.36
CA LEU A 19 21.58 -7.49 1.75
C LEU A 19 20.22 -7.34 1.07
N LEU A 20 19.63 -6.14 1.08
CA LEU A 20 18.38 -5.85 0.39
C LEU A 20 18.47 -6.07 -1.13
N ALA A 21 19.65 -5.84 -1.72
CA ALA A 21 19.93 -6.12 -3.12
C ALA A 21 20.37 -7.57 -3.39
N SER A 22 20.29 -8.46 -2.40
CA SER A 22 20.52 -9.90 -2.54
C SER A 22 19.20 -10.63 -2.83
N SER A 23 19.26 -11.93 -3.09
CA SER A 23 18.06 -12.79 -3.28
C SER A 23 18.00 -13.86 -2.18
N ALA A 24 18.03 -13.41 -0.92
CA ALA A 24 17.98 -14.28 0.27
C ALA A 24 16.55 -14.73 0.65
N GLY A 25 15.53 -14.19 -0.03
CA GLY A 25 14.10 -14.45 0.16
C GLY A 25 13.55 -13.81 1.42
N LEU A 26 14.05 -12.63 1.80
CA LEU A 26 13.70 -11.99 3.08
C LEU A 26 12.33 -11.31 3.02
N ASP A 27 11.49 -11.56 4.02
CA ASP A 27 10.30 -10.75 4.27
C ASP A 27 10.68 -9.53 5.11
N VAL A 28 11.02 -8.45 4.43
CA VAL A 28 11.46 -7.20 5.05
C VAL A 28 10.25 -6.42 5.56
N TRP A 29 10.23 -6.15 6.86
CA TRP A 29 9.17 -5.42 7.54
C TRP A 29 9.56 -3.96 7.76
N GLU A 30 10.82 -3.70 8.08
CA GLU A 30 11.34 -2.35 8.28
C GLU A 30 12.76 -2.21 7.76
N VAL A 31 13.06 -1.00 7.28
CA VAL A 31 14.40 -0.56 6.96
C VAL A 31 14.71 0.69 7.78
N LYS A 32 15.73 0.60 8.63
CA LYS A 32 16.32 1.73 9.37
C LYS A 32 17.78 1.88 8.96
N PRO A 33 18.42 3.04 9.19
CA PRO A 33 19.81 3.27 8.79
C PRO A 33 20.81 2.26 9.37
N ASP A 34 20.56 1.75 10.58
CA ASP A 34 21.47 0.85 11.30
C ASP A 34 21.00 -0.62 11.35
N HIS A 35 19.74 -0.90 11.01
CA HIS A 35 19.20 -2.26 11.05
C HIS A 35 17.99 -2.50 10.13
N LEU A 36 17.74 -3.76 9.79
CA LEU A 36 16.48 -4.23 9.21
C LEU A 36 15.68 -4.96 10.28
N VAL A 37 14.35 -4.93 10.16
CA VAL A 37 13.47 -5.89 10.84
C VAL A 37 12.88 -6.81 9.78
N VAL A 38 13.02 -8.12 9.98
CA VAL A 38 12.54 -9.12 9.03
C VAL A 38 11.76 -10.22 9.75
N GLN A 39 10.81 -10.82 9.03
CA GLN A 39 10.36 -12.17 9.35
C GLN A 39 11.24 -13.16 8.58
N ALA A 40 11.80 -14.14 9.29
CA ALA A 40 12.69 -15.13 8.69
C ALA A 40 12.50 -16.50 9.33
N THR A 41 12.78 -17.55 8.55
CA THR A 41 13.05 -18.88 9.10
C THR A 41 14.41 -18.92 9.77
N GLU A 42 14.62 -19.86 10.70
CA GLU A 42 15.94 -20.11 11.31
C GLU A 42 17.02 -20.36 10.24
N ALA A 43 16.69 -21.12 9.19
CA ALA A 43 17.60 -21.37 8.08
C ALA A 43 17.95 -20.10 7.27
N GLN A 44 17.04 -19.15 7.13
CA GLN A 44 17.34 -17.84 6.54
C GLN A 44 18.26 -17.03 7.45
N ALA A 45 17.97 -17.00 8.76
CA ALA A 45 18.79 -16.32 9.75
C ALA A 45 20.24 -16.85 9.74
N ASP A 46 20.42 -18.17 9.73
CA ASP A 46 21.75 -18.81 9.66
C ASP A 46 22.51 -18.41 8.38
N ARG A 47 21.83 -18.38 7.23
CA ARG A 47 22.45 -17.93 5.97
C ARG A 47 22.90 -16.47 6.04
N ILE A 48 22.08 -15.59 6.61
CA ILE A 48 22.41 -14.17 6.77
C ILE A 48 23.61 -14.00 7.72
N GLN A 49 23.68 -14.79 8.79
CA GLN A 49 24.85 -14.81 9.68
C GLN A 49 26.12 -15.28 8.95
N GLN A 50 26.02 -16.29 8.09
CA GLN A 50 27.13 -16.76 7.26
C GLN A 50 27.59 -15.73 6.21
N MET A 51 26.69 -14.85 5.76
CA MET A 51 27.02 -13.68 4.94
C MET A 51 27.75 -12.58 5.74
N GLY A 52 27.91 -12.75 7.06
CA GLY A 52 28.66 -11.87 7.93
C GLY A 52 27.81 -10.87 8.72
N TYR A 53 26.50 -10.81 8.49
CA TYR A 53 25.62 -9.90 9.21
C TYR A 53 25.39 -10.38 10.66
N VAL A 54 25.07 -9.44 11.54
CA VAL A 54 24.57 -9.77 12.88
C VAL A 54 23.07 -10.00 12.76
N VAL A 55 22.61 -11.17 13.19
CA VAL A 55 21.18 -11.48 13.30
C VAL A 55 20.83 -11.65 14.76
N GLU A 56 19.98 -10.77 15.26
CA GLU A 56 19.43 -10.80 16.61
C GLU A 56 17.98 -11.24 16.53
N GLN A 57 17.65 -12.40 17.10
CA GLN A 57 16.26 -12.82 17.24
C GLN A 57 15.58 -11.93 18.28
N LEU A 58 14.56 -11.17 17.86
CA LEU A 58 13.75 -10.35 18.75
C LEU A 58 12.72 -11.22 19.48
N GLN A 59 12.02 -12.06 18.73
CA GLN A 59 11.01 -12.99 19.25
C GLN A 59 10.62 -14.04 18.20
N THR A 60 9.90 -15.08 18.61
CA THR A 60 9.24 -15.97 17.64
C THR A 60 8.02 -15.27 17.03
N THR A 61 7.66 -15.62 15.80
CA THR A 61 6.44 -15.10 15.16
C THR A 61 5.19 -15.44 15.98
N GLU A 62 5.14 -16.64 16.56
CA GLU A 62 4.04 -17.07 17.44
C GLU A 62 3.91 -16.17 18.67
N ARG A 63 5.04 -15.85 19.33
CA ARG A 63 5.04 -14.97 20.49
C ARG A 63 4.59 -13.55 20.13
N TYR A 64 5.05 -13.02 18.99
CA TYR A 64 4.58 -11.73 18.48
C TYR A 64 3.07 -11.73 18.26
N LEU A 65 2.52 -12.72 17.56
CA LEU A 65 1.07 -12.79 17.36
C LEU A 65 0.30 -12.90 18.67
N SER A 66 0.82 -13.69 19.61
CA SER A 66 0.17 -13.88 20.92
C SER A 66 0.08 -12.60 21.75
N SER A 67 0.95 -11.60 21.53
CA SER A 67 0.90 -10.35 22.29
C SER A 67 -0.28 -9.45 21.92
N PHE A 68 -0.94 -9.69 20.78
CA PHE A 68 -2.07 -8.86 20.31
C PHE A 68 -3.45 -9.42 20.69
N GLY A 69 -3.53 -10.68 21.13
CA GLY A 69 -4.78 -11.29 21.62
C GLY A 69 -5.98 -11.04 20.70
N ALA A 70 -7.04 -10.39 21.22
CA ALA A 70 -8.29 -10.11 20.49
C ALA A 70 -8.12 -9.13 19.31
N GLN A 71 -7.08 -8.29 19.30
CA GLN A 71 -6.80 -7.34 18.22
C GLN A 71 -6.51 -8.04 16.88
N LEU A 72 -6.22 -9.35 16.92
CA LEU A 72 -6.04 -10.17 15.72
C LEU A 72 -7.33 -10.37 14.90
N THR A 73 -8.52 -10.10 15.45
CA THR A 73 -9.79 -10.52 14.81
C THR A 73 -10.93 -9.50 14.86
N THR A 74 -10.75 -8.32 15.48
CA THR A 74 -11.87 -7.39 15.73
C THR A 74 -11.60 -5.98 15.21
N GLY A 75 -12.65 -5.27 14.80
CA GLY A 75 -12.61 -3.82 14.54
C GLY A 75 -12.23 -3.37 13.12
N TYR A 76 -11.73 -4.28 12.29
CA TYR A 76 -11.42 -4.03 10.87
C TYR A 76 -12.41 -4.75 9.97
N HIS A 77 -12.72 -4.17 8.81
CA HIS A 77 -13.63 -4.76 7.84
C HIS A 77 -13.13 -6.13 7.34
N SER A 78 -14.05 -7.07 7.13
CA SER A 78 -13.85 -8.18 6.20
C SER A 78 -14.15 -7.70 4.78
N ALA A 79 -13.82 -8.51 3.77
CA ALA A 79 -14.26 -8.25 2.40
C ALA A 79 -15.80 -8.14 2.29
N GLU A 80 -16.52 -8.98 3.04
CA GLU A 80 -17.99 -8.99 3.06
C GLU A 80 -18.59 -7.75 3.75
N SER A 81 -18.04 -7.36 4.91
CA SER A 81 -18.55 -6.16 5.60
C SER A 81 -18.21 -4.89 4.83
N LEU A 82 -17.00 -4.78 4.27
CA LEU A 82 -16.62 -3.67 3.40
C LEU A 82 -17.54 -3.56 2.18
N GLU A 83 -17.82 -4.67 1.50
CA GLU A 83 -18.76 -4.67 0.37
C GLU A 83 -20.14 -4.16 0.79
N THR A 84 -20.64 -4.64 1.93
CA THR A 84 -21.94 -4.23 2.48
C THR A 84 -21.95 -2.72 2.76
N ASP A 85 -20.91 -2.22 3.42
CA ASP A 85 -20.83 -0.82 3.84
C ASP A 85 -20.63 0.12 2.65
N MET A 86 -19.83 -0.26 1.64
CA MET A 86 -19.70 0.51 0.39
C MET A 86 -21.03 0.62 -0.36
N ARG A 87 -21.82 -0.47 -0.41
CA ARG A 87 -23.14 -0.46 -1.06
C ARG A 87 -24.13 0.43 -0.31
N GLN A 88 -24.19 0.29 1.03
CA GLN A 88 -25.03 1.14 1.86
C GLN A 88 -24.63 2.62 1.77
N LEU A 89 -23.34 2.91 1.70
CA LEU A 89 -22.83 4.26 1.53
C LEU A 89 -23.27 4.87 0.18
N ALA A 90 -23.21 4.10 -0.91
CA ALA A 90 -23.73 4.57 -2.21
C ALA A 90 -25.26 4.73 -2.21
N GLU A 91 -26.01 3.83 -1.56
CA GLU A 91 -27.46 3.92 -1.45
C GLU A 91 -27.94 5.14 -0.65
N ARG A 92 -27.13 5.63 0.30
CA ARG A 92 -27.40 6.87 1.06
C ARG A 92 -27.15 8.14 0.24
N HIS A 93 -26.36 8.06 -0.83
CA HIS A 93 -25.95 9.20 -1.67
C HIS A 93 -26.08 8.90 -3.18
N PRO A 94 -27.24 8.42 -3.68
CA PRO A 94 -27.39 7.90 -5.04
C PRO A 94 -27.23 8.95 -6.15
N GLU A 95 -27.26 10.23 -5.80
CA GLU A 95 -27.06 11.35 -6.71
C GLU A 95 -25.60 11.53 -7.15
N ILE A 96 -24.64 11.09 -6.33
CA ILE A 96 -23.20 11.31 -6.54
C ILE A 96 -22.34 10.07 -6.29
N ALA A 97 -22.86 8.99 -5.71
CA ALA A 97 -22.12 7.77 -5.45
C ALA A 97 -22.62 6.56 -6.25
N GLU A 98 -21.68 5.75 -6.73
CA GLU A 98 -21.96 4.49 -7.43
C GLU A 98 -20.88 3.44 -7.13
N VAL A 99 -21.29 2.22 -6.81
CA VAL A 99 -20.37 1.08 -6.64
C VAL A 99 -20.19 0.37 -7.97
N HIS A 100 -18.94 0.25 -8.41
CA HIS A 100 -18.54 -0.49 -9.59
C HIS A 100 -17.75 -1.75 -9.21
N GLU A 101 -18.16 -2.91 -9.71
CA GLU A 101 -17.29 -4.09 -9.72
C GLU A 101 -16.25 -3.91 -10.84
N ILE A 102 -14.99 -3.69 -10.48
CA ILE A 102 -13.90 -3.43 -11.44
C ILE A 102 -13.21 -4.72 -11.91
N GLY A 103 -13.50 -5.83 -11.23
CA GLY A 103 -12.98 -7.15 -11.52
C GLY A 103 -13.25 -8.10 -10.36
N ARG A 104 -12.71 -9.31 -10.47
CA ARG A 104 -12.80 -10.34 -9.43
C ARG A 104 -11.42 -10.91 -9.14
N SER A 105 -11.21 -11.26 -7.88
CA SER A 105 -9.98 -11.88 -7.39
C SER A 105 -9.82 -13.34 -7.86
N VAL A 106 -8.68 -13.96 -7.52
CA VAL A 106 -8.39 -15.38 -7.81
C VAL A 106 -9.47 -16.32 -7.29
N GLU A 107 -9.98 -16.09 -6.08
CA GLU A 107 -11.02 -16.87 -5.42
C GLU A 107 -12.42 -16.30 -5.69
N ASN A 108 -12.57 -15.47 -6.73
CA ASN A 108 -13.83 -14.96 -7.27
C ASN A 108 -14.61 -14.01 -6.32
N ARG A 109 -13.91 -13.28 -5.45
CA ARG A 109 -14.49 -12.16 -4.69
C ARG A 109 -14.52 -10.90 -5.55
N PRO A 110 -15.58 -10.07 -5.47
CA PRO A 110 -15.64 -8.82 -6.20
C PRO A 110 -14.57 -7.86 -5.68
N ILE A 111 -13.97 -7.11 -6.61
CA ILE A 111 -13.12 -5.96 -6.30
C ILE A 111 -13.94 -4.72 -6.65
N LEU A 112 -14.24 -3.91 -5.65
CA LEU A 112 -15.20 -2.83 -5.74
C LEU A 112 -14.49 -1.47 -5.74
N ALA A 113 -14.96 -0.59 -6.61
CA ALA A 113 -14.64 0.83 -6.58
C ALA A 113 -15.89 1.63 -6.21
N LEU A 114 -15.78 2.60 -5.31
CA LEU A 114 -16.81 3.61 -5.08
C LEU A 114 -16.44 4.86 -5.87
N ARG A 115 -17.25 5.21 -6.87
CA ARG A 115 -17.12 6.44 -7.67
C ARG A 115 -17.96 7.54 -7.01
N ILE A 116 -17.34 8.66 -6.67
CA ILE A 116 -17.94 9.79 -5.94
C ILE A 116 -17.78 11.07 -6.74
N GLY A 117 -18.88 11.75 -7.06
CA GLY A 117 -18.90 13.03 -7.79
C GLY A 117 -20.15 13.19 -8.65
N GLU A 118 -20.44 14.41 -9.08
CA GLU A 118 -21.55 14.66 -10.01
C GLU A 118 -21.30 13.93 -11.34
N ARG A 119 -22.35 13.31 -11.89
CA ARG A 119 -22.28 12.65 -13.20
C ARG A 119 -22.06 13.71 -14.28
N SER A 120 -20.83 13.83 -14.72
CA SER A 120 -20.38 14.77 -15.75
C SER A 120 -19.33 14.11 -16.64
N ASP A 121 -19.07 14.67 -17.81
CA ASP A 121 -17.99 14.21 -18.71
C ASP A 121 -16.61 14.74 -18.25
N SER A 122 -16.41 14.92 -16.93
CA SER A 122 -15.18 15.48 -16.39
C SER A 122 -14.00 14.54 -16.61
N THR A 123 -12.88 15.14 -16.99
CA THR A 123 -11.57 14.47 -17.09
C THR A 123 -10.81 14.51 -15.78
N LEU A 124 -11.28 15.28 -14.78
CA LEU A 124 -10.63 15.38 -13.47
C LEU A 124 -11.08 14.21 -12.59
N LYS A 125 -10.24 13.20 -12.48
CA LYS A 125 -10.53 12.00 -11.69
C LYS A 125 -9.36 11.65 -10.79
N MET A 126 -9.61 11.40 -9.51
CA MET A 126 -8.61 10.88 -8.58
C MET A 126 -8.87 9.41 -8.30
N LEU A 127 -7.80 8.64 -8.08
CA LEU A 127 -7.89 7.26 -7.64
C LEU A 127 -7.18 7.07 -6.29
N PHE A 128 -7.91 6.52 -5.32
CA PHE A 128 -7.38 6.08 -4.04
C PHE A 128 -7.48 4.56 -3.93
N LEU A 129 -6.35 3.91 -3.65
CA LEU A 129 -6.24 2.46 -3.55
C LEU A 129 -5.83 2.05 -2.14
N GLY A 130 -6.21 0.84 -1.74
CA GLY A 130 -5.82 0.23 -0.48
C GLY A 130 -5.66 -1.28 -0.57
N CYS A 131 -4.91 -1.84 0.39
CA CYS A 131 -4.78 -3.27 0.61
C CYS A 131 -4.34 -4.05 -0.65
N HIS A 132 -3.25 -3.63 -1.28
CA HIS A 132 -2.50 -4.51 -2.16
C HIS A 132 -1.85 -5.65 -1.37
N HIS A 133 -1.27 -5.32 -0.21
CA HIS A 133 -0.75 -6.31 0.72
C HIS A 133 -1.80 -6.64 1.78
N ALA A 134 -2.07 -7.93 1.94
CA ALA A 134 -3.18 -8.43 2.74
C ALA A 134 -3.08 -8.14 4.24
N ARG A 135 -1.87 -8.13 4.81
CA ARG A 135 -1.65 -7.93 6.25
C ARG A 135 -1.81 -6.48 6.72
N GLU A 136 -1.92 -5.53 5.80
CA GLU A 136 -1.93 -4.08 6.06
C GLU A 136 -3.37 -3.59 6.27
N TRP A 137 -4.04 -4.09 7.32
CA TRP A 137 -5.48 -3.87 7.51
C TRP A 137 -5.90 -2.40 7.57
N ILE A 138 -5.05 -1.52 8.14
CA ILE A 138 -5.32 -0.08 8.19
C ILE A 138 -5.41 0.55 6.80
N ALA A 139 -4.73 -0.02 5.79
CA ALA A 139 -4.79 0.43 4.42
C ALA A 139 -6.14 0.11 3.73
N VAL A 140 -7.01 -0.71 4.35
CA VAL A 140 -8.41 -0.86 3.93
C VAL A 140 -9.25 0.31 4.45
N GLU A 141 -9.07 0.64 5.73
CA GLU A 141 -9.92 1.55 6.48
C GLU A 141 -9.77 3.00 6.02
N ILE A 142 -8.54 3.47 5.84
CA ILE A 142 -8.27 4.88 5.50
C ILE A 142 -8.91 5.30 4.17
N PRO A 143 -8.74 4.57 3.04
CA PRO A 143 -9.44 4.93 1.82
C PRO A 143 -10.97 4.81 1.95
N TYR A 144 -11.50 3.84 2.70
CA TYR A 144 -12.95 3.76 2.94
C TYR A 144 -13.49 4.98 3.70
N LEU A 145 -12.79 5.41 4.77
CA LEU A 145 -13.14 6.60 5.54
C LEU A 145 -13.03 7.90 4.74
N LEU A 146 -12.13 7.95 3.74
CA LEU A 146 -12.11 9.05 2.76
C LEU A 146 -13.39 9.09 1.94
N ALA A 147 -13.86 7.94 1.48
CA ALA A 147 -15.10 7.83 0.74
C ALA A 147 -16.31 8.32 1.59
N GLU A 148 -16.39 7.90 2.85
CA GLU A 148 -17.41 8.39 3.80
C GLU A 148 -17.32 9.91 3.99
N HIS A 149 -16.14 10.43 4.30
CA HIS A 149 -15.94 11.86 4.54
C HIS A 149 -16.35 12.72 3.33
N LEU A 150 -15.97 12.31 2.11
CA LEU A 150 -16.32 13.05 0.90
C LEU A 150 -17.83 13.13 0.69
N LEU A 151 -18.55 12.05 0.96
CA LEU A 151 -20.00 11.98 0.82
C LEU A 151 -20.76 12.76 1.89
N GLU A 152 -20.33 12.65 3.15
CA GLU A 152 -20.88 13.44 4.25
C GLU A 152 -20.70 14.95 4.04
N ASN A 153 -19.65 15.36 3.33
CA ASN A 153 -19.33 16.75 3.05
C ASN A 153 -19.72 17.23 1.64
N ALA A 154 -20.40 16.40 0.84
CA ALA A 154 -20.77 16.74 -0.54
C ALA A 154 -21.84 17.84 -0.64
N SER A 155 -22.68 18.01 0.39
CA SER A 155 -23.75 19.02 0.40
C SER A 155 -23.42 20.29 1.19
N SER A 156 -22.24 20.38 1.79
CA SER A 156 -21.81 21.54 2.59
C SER A 156 -21.15 22.62 1.70
N SER A 157 -21.04 23.85 2.21
CA SER A 157 -20.30 24.96 1.53
C SER A 157 -18.77 24.77 1.59
N SER A 158 -18.30 23.53 1.46
CA SER A 158 -16.91 23.12 1.60
C SER A 158 -16.18 23.08 0.26
N ALA A 159 -14.85 22.99 0.29
CA ALA A 159 -14.05 22.71 -0.90
C ALA A 159 -14.43 21.38 -1.55
N VAL A 160 -14.81 20.37 -0.75
CA VAL A 160 -15.25 19.04 -1.19
C VAL A 160 -16.41 19.15 -2.17
N GLN A 161 -17.45 19.92 -1.83
CA GLN A 161 -18.58 20.10 -2.74
C GLN A 161 -18.13 20.73 -4.08
N SER A 162 -17.24 21.71 -4.06
CA SER A 162 -16.70 22.33 -5.28
C SER A 162 -15.93 21.32 -6.14
N TRP A 163 -15.14 20.46 -5.50
CA TRP A 163 -14.39 19.41 -6.17
C TRP A 163 -15.30 18.36 -6.80
N LEU A 164 -16.30 17.86 -6.07
CA LEU A 164 -17.23 16.83 -6.55
C LEU A 164 -18.18 17.33 -7.65
N ARG A 165 -18.37 18.65 -7.79
CA ARG A 165 -19.04 19.25 -8.96
C ARG A 165 -18.16 19.26 -10.22
N LYS A 166 -16.85 19.35 -10.03
CA LYS A 166 -15.87 19.49 -11.12
C LYS A 166 -15.31 18.16 -11.60
N GLY A 167 -15.31 17.13 -10.76
CA GLY A 167 -14.63 15.87 -11.04
C GLY A 167 -15.08 14.73 -10.14
N GLU A 168 -14.35 13.62 -10.23
CA GLU A 168 -14.70 12.38 -9.54
C GLU A 168 -13.56 11.87 -8.66
N VAL A 169 -13.88 11.35 -7.49
CA VAL A 169 -12.96 10.57 -6.68
C VAL A 169 -13.40 9.12 -6.72
N TRP A 170 -12.49 8.23 -7.15
CA TRP A 170 -12.68 6.79 -7.16
C TRP A 170 -11.88 6.18 -6.01
N VAL A 171 -12.53 5.33 -5.23
CA VAL A 171 -11.90 4.66 -4.08
C VAL A 171 -12.02 3.15 -4.24
N VAL A 172 -10.90 2.43 -4.21
CA VAL A 172 -10.82 0.97 -4.17
C VAL A 172 -10.14 0.57 -2.87
N PRO A 173 -10.88 0.39 -1.76
CA PRO A 173 -10.27 0.17 -0.45
C PRO A 173 -9.57 -1.19 -0.33
N MET A 174 -9.96 -2.17 -1.15
CA MET A 174 -9.44 -3.54 -1.05
C MET A 174 -9.12 -4.14 -2.42
N VAL A 175 -7.86 -3.99 -2.85
CA VAL A 175 -7.37 -4.59 -4.10
C VAL A 175 -7.19 -6.12 -3.97
N ASN A 176 -6.77 -6.61 -2.80
CA ASN A 176 -6.47 -8.02 -2.55
C ASN A 176 -7.43 -8.67 -1.52
N PRO A 177 -8.71 -8.88 -1.87
CA PRO A 177 -9.69 -9.41 -0.92
C PRO A 177 -9.40 -10.85 -0.47
N ASP A 178 -8.81 -11.69 -1.33
CA ASP A 178 -8.51 -13.08 -0.98
C ASP A 178 -7.37 -13.18 0.03
N GLY A 179 -6.30 -12.41 -0.19
CA GLY A 179 -5.21 -12.32 0.75
C GLY A 179 -5.70 -11.77 2.09
N HIS A 180 -6.50 -10.69 2.07
CA HIS A 180 -7.08 -10.09 3.28
C HIS A 180 -7.88 -11.12 4.08
N GLU A 181 -8.81 -11.83 3.46
CA GLU A 181 -9.58 -12.89 4.15
C GLU A 181 -8.70 -14.04 4.67
N HIS A 182 -7.62 -14.36 3.96
CA HIS A 182 -6.65 -15.34 4.44
C HIS A 182 -5.94 -14.87 5.73
N THR A 183 -5.68 -13.56 5.86
CA THR A 183 -5.11 -13.01 7.11
C THR A 183 -6.06 -13.04 8.28
N ARG A 184 -7.36 -12.92 8.02
CA ARG A 184 -8.40 -12.96 9.06
C ARG A 184 -8.68 -14.36 9.59
N THR A 185 -8.45 -15.38 8.77
CA THR A 185 -8.90 -16.75 9.06
C THR A 185 -7.77 -17.76 9.27
N SER A 186 -6.58 -17.51 8.72
CA SER A 186 -5.52 -18.52 8.62
C SER A 186 -4.13 -17.99 9.00
N ASN A 187 -3.61 -16.98 8.29
CA ASN A 187 -2.26 -16.47 8.51
C ASN A 187 -2.26 -14.94 8.54
N ARG A 188 -2.31 -14.35 9.73
CA ARG A 188 -2.39 -12.90 9.95
C ARG A 188 -1.30 -12.08 9.25
N LEU A 189 -0.14 -12.67 8.99
CA LEU A 189 1.02 -11.99 8.40
C LEU A 189 1.18 -12.27 6.90
N TRP A 190 0.20 -12.91 6.28
CA TRP A 190 0.18 -13.12 4.83
C TRP A 190 0.17 -11.80 4.07
N ARG A 191 1.05 -11.64 3.08
CA ARG A 191 1.18 -10.41 2.28
C ARG A 191 0.52 -10.53 0.91
N LYS A 192 0.81 -11.61 0.20
CA LYS A 192 0.50 -11.82 -1.23
C LYS A 192 -0.99 -11.97 -1.53
N ASN A 193 -1.37 -12.09 -2.81
CA ASN A 193 -2.68 -12.63 -3.17
C ASN A 193 -2.75 -14.16 -2.93
N ARG A 194 -3.78 -14.84 -3.46
CA ARG A 194 -4.01 -16.29 -3.28
C ARG A 194 -3.87 -17.12 -4.55
N ALA A 195 -3.18 -16.60 -5.57
CA ALA A 195 -2.88 -17.33 -6.81
C ALA A 195 -2.15 -18.66 -6.55
N ARG A 196 -2.52 -19.72 -7.27
CA ARG A 196 -1.79 -21.00 -7.19
C ARG A 196 -0.73 -21.06 -8.29
N ASN A 197 0.53 -21.09 -7.90
CA ASN A 197 1.66 -21.18 -8.81
C ASN A 197 1.86 -22.63 -9.28
N ARG A 198 2.55 -22.80 -10.41
CA ARG A 198 2.76 -24.13 -11.03
C ARG A 198 3.54 -25.11 -10.15
N ASP A 199 4.42 -24.60 -9.29
CA ASP A 199 5.23 -25.37 -8.35
C ASP A 199 4.50 -25.69 -7.03
N GLY A 200 3.22 -25.29 -6.91
CA GLY A 200 2.39 -25.50 -5.72
C GLY A 200 2.53 -24.42 -4.65
N THR A 201 3.44 -23.46 -4.80
CA THR A 201 3.48 -22.26 -3.95
C THR A 201 2.23 -21.40 -4.19
N VAL A 202 1.93 -20.52 -3.24
CA VAL A 202 0.73 -19.68 -3.28
C VAL A 202 1.12 -18.22 -3.20
N GLY A 203 0.48 -17.41 -4.03
CA GLY A 203 0.52 -15.97 -4.01
C GLY A 203 1.60 -15.36 -4.90
N VAL A 204 1.26 -14.20 -5.44
CA VAL A 204 2.10 -13.20 -6.08
C VAL A 204 1.94 -11.91 -5.30
N ASP A 205 3.02 -11.12 -5.15
CA ASP A 205 2.93 -9.78 -4.57
C ASP A 205 2.21 -8.85 -5.55
N PRO A 206 0.99 -8.36 -5.23
CA PRO A 206 0.24 -7.51 -6.16
C PRO A 206 0.97 -6.22 -6.51
N ASN A 207 1.78 -5.67 -5.59
CA ASN A 207 2.53 -4.43 -5.81
C ASN A 207 3.95 -4.69 -6.37
N ARG A 208 4.16 -5.86 -6.98
CA ARG A 208 5.32 -6.19 -7.83
C ARG A 208 4.91 -6.69 -9.21
N ASN A 209 3.62 -6.64 -9.52
CA ASN A 209 3.04 -7.23 -10.72
C ASN A 209 2.52 -6.20 -11.73
N TYR A 210 2.70 -4.89 -11.50
CA TYR A 210 2.38 -3.85 -12.47
C TYR A 210 3.44 -3.77 -13.57
N GLY A 211 3.11 -3.16 -14.72
CA GLY A 211 3.87 -3.31 -15.96
C GLY A 211 5.10 -2.43 -16.13
N TYR A 212 5.29 -1.41 -15.30
CA TYR A 212 6.41 -0.50 -15.47
C TYR A 212 7.68 -1.05 -14.82
N MET A 213 8.72 -1.22 -15.63
CA MET A 213 9.98 -1.86 -15.24
C MET A 213 9.80 -3.25 -14.59
N TRP A 214 8.69 -3.93 -14.85
CA TRP A 214 8.37 -5.23 -14.28
C TRP A 214 9.49 -6.25 -14.53
N GLY A 215 9.86 -7.00 -13.49
CA GLY A 215 10.83 -8.10 -13.58
C GLY A 215 12.26 -7.67 -13.92
N THR A 216 12.57 -6.36 -13.91
CA THR A 216 13.92 -5.83 -14.13
C THR A 216 14.85 -5.99 -12.93
N LEU A 217 14.29 -6.19 -11.74
CA LEU A 217 15.01 -6.52 -10.52
C LEU A 217 14.83 -8.01 -10.19
N ASP A 218 15.82 -8.57 -9.48
CA ASP A 218 15.78 -9.92 -8.89
C ASP A 218 16.47 -9.89 -7.51
N ILE A 219 15.78 -9.31 -6.54
CA ILE A 219 16.28 -8.99 -5.20
C ILE A 219 15.22 -9.31 -4.13
N ASP A 220 15.57 -9.24 -2.84
CA ASP A 220 14.68 -9.58 -1.72
C ASP A 220 13.37 -8.80 -1.74
N THR A 221 13.41 -7.59 -2.29
CA THR A 221 12.25 -6.70 -2.39
C THR A 221 11.53 -6.82 -3.73
N SER A 222 11.97 -7.66 -4.68
CA SER A 222 11.35 -7.96 -5.98
C SER A 222 11.91 -9.26 -6.55
N SER A 223 11.34 -10.40 -6.15
CA SER A 223 11.92 -11.74 -6.39
C SER A 223 11.25 -12.50 -7.53
N HIS A 224 12.02 -13.27 -8.30
CA HIS A 224 11.48 -14.23 -9.29
C HIS A 224 11.22 -15.63 -8.70
N VAL A 225 11.46 -15.83 -7.41
CA VAL A 225 11.23 -17.11 -6.71
C VAL A 225 9.77 -17.18 -6.20
N PRO A 226 8.93 -18.12 -6.69
CA PRO A 226 7.50 -18.16 -6.36
C PRO A 226 7.16 -18.26 -4.87
N GLY A 227 8.07 -18.85 -4.08
CA GLY A 227 7.93 -19.00 -2.64
C GLY A 227 8.16 -17.72 -1.84
N ASP A 228 8.83 -16.71 -2.40
CA ASP A 228 9.18 -15.49 -1.68
C ASP A 228 7.94 -14.59 -1.48
N GLU A 229 7.93 -13.80 -0.41
CA GLU A 229 6.84 -12.86 -0.10
C GLU A 229 6.74 -11.72 -1.14
N THR A 230 7.82 -11.45 -1.87
CA THR A 230 7.93 -10.39 -2.88
C THR A 230 7.93 -10.93 -4.31
N TYR A 231 7.41 -12.15 -4.51
CA TYR A 231 7.35 -12.80 -5.81
C TYR A 231 6.61 -11.94 -6.85
N VAL A 232 7.29 -11.59 -7.95
CA VAL A 232 6.81 -10.65 -8.99
C VAL A 232 5.73 -11.23 -9.91
N GLY A 233 5.49 -12.54 -9.86
CA GLY A 233 4.57 -13.25 -10.74
C GLY A 233 5.23 -13.75 -12.03
N THR A 234 4.42 -14.34 -12.93
CA THR A 234 4.94 -14.97 -14.16
C THR A 234 5.11 -14.00 -15.33
N ARG A 235 4.43 -12.85 -15.27
CA ARG A 235 4.49 -11.72 -16.19
C ARG A 235 3.84 -10.52 -15.53
N ALA A 236 4.12 -9.32 -16.03
CA ALA A 236 3.34 -8.13 -15.71
C ALA A 236 1.83 -8.40 -15.90
N PHE A 237 1.03 -7.99 -14.93
CA PHE A 237 -0.43 -8.15 -14.87
C PHE A 237 -0.89 -9.61 -14.99
N SER A 238 -0.11 -10.55 -14.43
CA SER A 238 -0.53 -11.95 -14.33
C SER A 238 -1.74 -12.10 -13.40
N GLU A 239 -1.83 -11.27 -12.36
CA GLU A 239 -2.83 -11.38 -11.31
C GLU A 239 -4.16 -10.70 -11.71
N PRO A 240 -5.31 -11.35 -11.48
CA PRO A 240 -6.61 -10.77 -11.83
C PRO A 240 -6.92 -9.49 -11.03
N GLU A 241 -6.46 -9.39 -9.79
CA GLU A 241 -6.60 -8.18 -8.95
C GLU A 241 -5.91 -6.98 -9.60
N VAL A 242 -4.65 -7.17 -10.00
CA VAL A 242 -3.82 -6.13 -10.63
C VAL A 242 -4.35 -5.77 -12.02
N ARG A 243 -4.91 -6.74 -12.77
CA ARG A 243 -5.62 -6.46 -14.03
C ARG A 243 -6.88 -5.62 -13.83
N ALA A 244 -7.61 -5.79 -12.73
CA ALA A 244 -8.78 -4.99 -12.43
C ALA A 244 -8.41 -3.51 -12.28
N VAL A 245 -7.36 -3.22 -11.49
CA VAL A 245 -6.81 -1.88 -11.34
C VAL A 245 -6.27 -1.34 -12.67
N ARG A 246 -5.51 -2.15 -13.43
CA ARG A 246 -5.00 -1.78 -14.75
C ARG A 246 -6.12 -1.33 -15.69
N ASN A 247 -7.18 -2.13 -15.78
CA ASN A 247 -8.31 -1.84 -16.66
C ASN A 247 -9.08 -0.60 -16.19
N LEU A 248 -9.21 -0.39 -14.88
CA LEU A 248 -9.81 0.82 -14.34
C LEU A 248 -9.02 2.07 -14.73
N VAL A 249 -7.71 2.12 -14.45
CA VAL A 249 -6.85 3.27 -14.79
C VAL A 249 -6.82 3.54 -16.29
N GLY A 250 -6.66 2.50 -17.11
CA GLY A 250 -6.63 2.66 -18.56
C GLY A 250 -7.96 3.08 -19.18
N ARG A 251 -9.09 2.86 -18.49
CA ARG A 251 -10.42 3.28 -18.92
C ARG A 251 -10.77 4.69 -18.45
N GLU A 252 -10.49 4.99 -17.17
CA GLU A 252 -10.93 6.25 -16.56
C GLU A 252 -9.94 7.40 -16.77
N LEU A 253 -8.64 7.09 -17.01
CA LEU A 253 -7.57 8.07 -17.22
C LEU A 253 -7.49 9.10 -16.09
N PHE A 254 -7.15 8.64 -14.88
CA PHE A 254 -7.05 9.47 -13.69
C PHE A 254 -6.04 10.61 -13.84
N SER A 255 -6.28 11.72 -13.15
CA SER A 255 -5.40 12.89 -13.05
C SER A 255 -4.44 12.80 -11.85
N GLY A 256 -4.64 11.86 -10.94
CA GLY A 256 -3.76 11.60 -9.80
C GLY A 256 -4.12 10.27 -9.13
N VAL A 257 -3.10 9.59 -8.59
CA VAL A 257 -3.26 8.29 -7.93
C VAL A 257 -2.57 8.30 -6.57
N LEU A 258 -3.25 7.81 -5.54
CA LEU A 258 -2.67 7.57 -4.23
C LEU A 258 -2.97 6.14 -3.79
N THR A 259 -1.96 5.42 -3.34
CA THR A 259 -2.11 4.06 -2.80
C THR A 259 -1.68 4.02 -1.34
N TYR A 260 -2.58 3.53 -0.47
CA TYR A 260 -2.31 3.35 0.94
C TYR A 260 -1.72 1.96 1.21
N HIS A 261 -0.69 1.95 2.03
CA HIS A 261 0.01 0.79 2.56
C HIS A 261 0.22 0.97 4.07
N SER A 262 0.73 -0.06 4.74
CA SER A 262 1.32 0.12 6.05
C SER A 262 2.50 -0.82 6.26
N TYR A 263 3.50 -0.47 7.05
CA TYR A 263 3.60 0.69 7.93
C TYR A 263 4.95 1.34 7.73
N SER A 264 5.16 2.53 8.30
CA SER A 264 6.46 3.20 8.54
C SER A 264 6.31 4.71 8.69
N GLN A 265 5.12 5.27 8.43
CA GLN A 265 4.88 6.71 8.35
C GLN A 265 5.75 7.35 7.26
N LEU A 266 5.53 6.94 6.01
CA LEU A 266 6.23 7.45 4.83
C LEU A 266 5.24 7.98 3.79
N ILE A 267 5.69 8.96 3.01
CA ILE A 267 5.03 9.39 1.78
C ILE A 267 6.06 9.22 0.66
N LEU A 268 5.80 8.27 -0.22
CA LEU A 268 6.73 7.87 -1.27
C LEU A 268 6.26 8.38 -2.63
N PHE A 269 7.21 8.82 -3.44
CA PHE A 269 7.01 9.19 -4.84
C PHE A 269 7.97 8.39 -5.75
N PRO A 270 7.69 8.24 -7.05
CA PRO A 270 8.56 7.49 -7.96
C PRO A 270 10.00 8.03 -8.01
N TRP A 271 11.01 7.21 -8.29
CA TRP A 271 10.92 5.81 -8.68
C TRP A 271 11.19 4.85 -7.52
N GLY A 272 10.56 3.68 -7.57
CA GLY A 272 10.94 2.49 -6.81
C GLY A 272 12.07 1.72 -7.49
N TYR A 273 12.04 1.56 -8.81
CA TYR A 273 12.92 0.62 -9.51
C TYR A 273 14.38 1.07 -9.62
N THR A 274 14.62 2.37 -9.47
CA THR A 274 15.95 2.99 -9.60
C THR A 274 16.12 4.09 -8.56
N THR A 275 17.37 4.34 -8.19
CA THR A 275 17.77 5.50 -7.37
C THR A 275 17.96 6.77 -8.21
N ASP A 276 17.93 6.65 -9.53
CA ASP A 276 17.95 7.83 -10.40
C ASP A 276 16.68 8.66 -10.14
N PRO A 277 16.78 9.99 -10.15
CA PRO A 277 15.62 10.85 -9.97
C PRO A 277 14.70 10.75 -11.19
N ILE A 278 13.45 11.17 -11.03
CA ILE A 278 12.58 11.48 -12.16
C ILE A 278 13.24 12.57 -13.02
N ASN A 279 13.46 12.24 -14.30
CA ASN A 279 14.11 13.13 -15.25
C ASN A 279 13.29 14.39 -15.56
N ASP A 280 11.96 14.28 -15.60
CA ASP A 280 11.10 15.45 -15.73
C ASP A 280 11.04 16.22 -14.41
N THR A 281 11.81 17.31 -14.34
CA THR A 281 11.94 18.11 -13.12
C THR A 281 10.63 18.73 -12.67
N ALA A 282 9.70 19.00 -13.60
CA ALA A 282 8.40 19.58 -13.26
C ALA A 282 7.51 18.57 -12.55
N SER A 283 7.38 17.35 -13.08
CA SER A 283 6.65 16.26 -12.41
C SER A 283 7.28 15.91 -11.06
N ARG A 284 8.62 15.86 -11.00
CA ARG A 284 9.35 15.59 -9.76
C ARG A 284 9.03 16.63 -8.70
N GLN A 285 9.18 17.92 -9.03
CA GLN A 285 8.88 19.01 -8.11
C GLN A 285 7.41 18.99 -7.67
N LEU A 286 6.48 18.72 -8.61
CA LEU A 286 5.06 18.63 -8.28
C LEU A 286 4.77 17.53 -7.24
N MET A 287 5.34 16.34 -7.41
CA MET A 287 5.14 15.24 -6.47
C MET A 287 5.85 15.48 -5.12
N GLU A 288 7.05 16.04 -5.13
CA GLU A 288 7.75 16.47 -3.91
C GLU A 288 6.94 17.53 -3.14
N ASP A 289 6.38 18.53 -3.83
CA ASP A 289 5.53 19.57 -3.23
C ASP A 289 4.25 18.99 -2.63
N VAL A 290 3.54 18.15 -3.40
CA VAL A 290 2.30 17.48 -2.91
C VAL A 290 2.60 16.61 -1.70
N ALA A 291 3.66 15.82 -1.74
CA ALA A 291 4.06 14.97 -0.62
C ALA A 291 4.46 15.82 0.61
N GLY A 292 5.13 16.96 0.41
CA GLY A 292 5.45 17.92 1.46
C GLY A 292 4.20 18.57 2.08
N ASP A 293 3.22 18.96 1.27
CA ASP A 293 1.95 19.50 1.75
C ASP A 293 1.18 18.46 2.57
N MET A 294 1.17 17.20 2.11
CA MET A 294 0.58 16.08 2.84
C MET A 294 1.30 15.80 4.17
N GLN A 295 2.64 15.80 4.18
CA GLN A 295 3.45 15.64 5.39
C GLN A 295 3.11 16.73 6.43
N ASN A 296 3.03 17.98 6.00
CA ASN A 296 2.68 19.11 6.86
C ASN A 296 1.25 19.00 7.40
N ALA A 297 0.30 18.58 6.55
CA ALA A 297 -1.08 18.36 6.93
C ALA A 297 -1.20 17.29 8.02
N ILE A 298 -0.53 16.15 7.86
CA ILE A 298 -0.49 15.07 8.87
C ILE A 298 0.11 15.57 10.19
N ASN A 299 1.25 16.25 10.11
CA ASN A 299 1.94 16.76 11.30
C ASN A 299 1.07 17.76 12.07
N GLY A 300 0.26 18.56 11.38
CA GLY A 300 -0.61 19.57 11.97
C GLY A 300 -1.77 19.03 12.81
N VAL A 301 -2.11 17.74 12.71
CA VAL A 301 -3.25 17.15 13.45
C VAL A 301 -2.79 16.56 14.79
N HIS A 302 -1.92 15.55 14.75
CA HIS A 302 -1.44 14.84 15.94
C HIS A 302 0.07 14.94 16.19
N GLY A 303 0.80 15.67 15.34
CA GLY A 303 2.26 15.78 15.44
C GLY A 303 3.02 14.58 14.88
N GLU A 304 2.35 13.62 14.22
CA GLU A 304 3.02 12.51 13.56
C GLU A 304 4.02 12.99 12.51
N LYS A 305 5.14 12.27 12.41
CA LYS A 305 6.23 12.62 11.50
C LYS A 305 6.31 11.62 10.39
N TYR A 306 5.59 11.90 9.31
CA TYR A 306 5.74 11.14 8.08
C TYR A 306 6.99 11.63 7.35
N THR A 307 7.74 10.74 6.70
CA THR A 307 8.93 11.12 5.91
C THR A 307 8.63 11.06 4.43
N VAL A 308 8.86 12.18 3.72
CA VAL A 308 8.80 12.24 2.27
C VAL A 308 10.12 11.73 1.69
N THR A 309 10.06 10.76 0.79
CA THR A 309 11.26 10.24 0.10
C THR A 309 10.89 9.57 -1.22
N GLN A 310 11.84 9.50 -2.16
CA GLN A 310 11.68 8.64 -3.33
C GLN A 310 11.51 7.18 -2.88
N SER A 311 10.64 6.41 -3.53
CA SER A 311 10.31 5.02 -3.15
C SER A 311 11.55 4.14 -3.01
N SER A 312 12.53 4.26 -3.91
CA SER A 312 13.81 3.54 -3.84
C SER A 312 14.64 3.86 -2.59
N GLY A 313 14.38 5.01 -1.95
CA GLY A 313 15.02 5.43 -0.70
C GLY A 313 14.56 4.61 0.52
N LEU A 314 13.38 3.96 0.45
CA LEU A 314 13.01 2.90 1.39
C LEU A 314 13.78 1.62 1.03
N TYR A 315 13.57 1.12 -0.19
CA TYR A 315 14.37 0.10 -0.85
C TYR A 315 13.96 -0.02 -2.33
N PRO A 316 14.80 -0.57 -3.23
CA PRO A 316 14.44 -0.71 -4.64
C PRO A 316 13.27 -1.69 -4.85
N THR A 317 12.32 -1.34 -5.72
CA THR A 317 11.16 -2.17 -6.08
C THR A 317 10.82 -2.02 -7.55
N ALA A 318 10.42 -3.10 -8.23
CA ALA A 318 9.97 -3.01 -9.62
C ALA A 318 8.56 -3.55 -9.79
N GLY A 319 7.81 -2.98 -10.74
CA GLY A 319 6.43 -3.37 -10.99
C GLY A 319 5.46 -2.97 -9.89
N ASP A 320 5.71 -1.87 -9.18
CA ASP A 320 4.76 -1.29 -8.22
C ASP A 320 3.76 -0.34 -8.90
N THR A 321 2.67 -0.06 -8.18
CA THR A 321 1.55 0.74 -8.68
C THR A 321 1.98 2.17 -8.99
N THR A 322 2.82 2.76 -8.14
CA THR A 322 3.17 4.18 -8.16
C THR A 322 4.13 4.49 -9.31
N ASP A 323 5.12 3.62 -9.53
CA ASP A 323 5.97 3.68 -10.70
C ASP A 323 5.17 3.45 -11.99
N TRP A 324 4.19 2.54 -11.99
CA TRP A 324 3.42 2.26 -13.19
C TRP A 324 2.47 3.36 -13.61
N THR A 325 1.71 3.94 -12.68
CA THR A 325 0.79 5.03 -13.00
C THR A 325 1.56 6.27 -13.45
N TYR A 326 2.66 6.63 -12.79
CA TYR A 326 3.50 7.74 -13.24
C TYR A 326 4.22 7.42 -14.57
N GLY A 327 4.86 6.27 -14.66
CA GLY A 327 5.72 5.94 -15.80
C GLY A 327 4.99 5.67 -17.11
N GLU A 328 3.74 5.20 -17.06
CA GLU A 328 2.91 4.97 -18.25
C GLU A 328 1.97 6.16 -18.56
N PHE A 329 1.46 6.86 -17.53
CA PHE A 329 0.42 7.90 -17.72
C PHE A 329 0.87 9.32 -17.36
N TYR A 330 2.06 9.52 -16.79
CA TYR A 330 2.59 10.81 -16.35
C TYR A 330 1.71 11.55 -15.33
N VAL A 331 0.94 10.78 -14.54
CA VAL A 331 0.06 11.34 -13.50
C VAL A 331 0.81 11.41 -12.18
N PRO A 332 0.61 12.46 -11.35
CA PRO A 332 1.11 12.47 -9.98
C PRO A 332 0.65 11.20 -9.25
N SER A 333 1.62 10.42 -8.78
CA SER A 333 1.34 9.17 -8.08
C SER A 333 2.16 9.07 -6.81
N LEU A 334 1.49 8.75 -5.70
CA LEU A 334 2.10 8.67 -4.38
C LEU A 334 1.69 7.38 -3.66
N THR A 335 2.60 6.86 -2.84
CA THR A 335 2.31 5.81 -1.86
C THR A 335 2.36 6.40 -0.47
N VAL A 336 1.40 6.06 0.39
CA VAL A 336 1.45 6.42 1.82
C VAL A 336 1.61 5.13 2.64
N GLU A 337 2.71 5.03 3.38
CA GLU A 337 2.90 4.00 4.41
C GLU A 337 2.37 4.54 5.73
N LEU A 338 1.21 4.05 6.16
CA LEU A 338 0.48 4.52 7.34
C LEU A 338 1.17 4.15 8.66
N ARG A 339 0.49 4.45 9.78
CA ARG A 339 0.86 4.01 11.12
C ARG A 339 1.02 2.48 11.24
N PRO A 340 1.78 2.01 12.24
CA PRO A 340 2.66 2.79 13.11
C PRO A 340 4.02 3.09 12.45
N GLN A 341 4.98 3.66 13.17
CA GLN A 341 6.32 3.90 12.62
C GLN A 341 7.21 2.64 12.64
N THR A 342 6.95 1.71 13.56
CA THR A 342 7.80 0.54 13.82
C THR A 342 7.02 -0.74 14.17
N HIS A 343 7.67 -1.90 14.00
CA HIS A 343 7.25 -3.21 14.49
C HIS A 343 7.05 -3.21 16.00
N ALA A 344 7.90 -2.49 16.73
CA ALA A 344 7.82 -2.39 18.19
C ALA A 344 6.52 -1.73 18.65
N GLU A 345 5.93 -0.86 17.84
CA GLU A 345 4.64 -0.20 18.07
C GLU A 345 3.44 -1.00 17.52
N GLY A 346 3.68 -2.17 16.96
CA GLY A 346 2.64 -3.07 16.46
C GLY A 346 2.80 -3.45 14.99
N GLY A 347 3.62 -2.74 14.21
CA GLY A 347 3.83 -3.01 12.78
C GLY A 347 2.50 -3.22 12.03
N PHE A 348 2.32 -4.39 11.42
CA PHE A 348 1.10 -4.72 10.66
C PHE A 348 -0.14 -4.99 11.54
N ILE A 349 0.00 -5.10 12.87
CA ILE A 349 -1.10 -5.38 13.82
C ILE A 349 -1.36 -4.13 14.65
N LEU A 350 -1.95 -3.14 14.00
CA LEU A 350 -2.33 -1.88 14.62
C LEU A 350 -3.67 -2.04 15.36
N PRO A 351 -3.76 -1.66 16.66
CA PRO A 351 -5.01 -1.74 17.42
C PRO A 351 -6.19 -0.97 16.76
N PRO A 352 -7.44 -1.46 16.83
CA PRO A 352 -8.58 -0.79 16.18
C PRO A 352 -8.87 0.63 16.68
N ASP A 353 -8.51 0.96 17.93
CA ASP A 353 -8.65 2.31 18.47
C ASP A 353 -7.68 3.32 17.83
N GLN A 354 -6.70 2.86 17.06
CA GLN A 354 -5.81 3.69 16.24
C GLN A 354 -6.37 3.97 14.83
N ILE A 355 -7.47 3.31 14.39
CA ILE A 355 -8.07 3.57 13.08
C ILE A 355 -8.49 5.04 12.98
N ARG A 356 -9.20 5.55 14.00
CA ARG A 356 -9.68 6.93 13.99
C ARG A 356 -8.52 7.95 14.01
N PRO A 357 -7.53 7.86 14.92
CA PRO A 357 -6.36 8.74 14.90
C PRO A 357 -5.58 8.71 13.58
N THR A 358 -5.44 7.52 12.97
CA THR A 358 -4.77 7.38 11.66
C THR A 358 -5.56 8.04 10.54
N TRP A 359 -6.89 8.01 10.60
CA TRP A 359 -7.73 8.76 9.66
C TRP A 359 -7.62 10.26 9.86
N GLU A 360 -7.78 10.74 11.10
CA GLU A 360 -7.83 12.18 11.40
C GLU A 360 -6.58 12.90 10.89
N GLU A 361 -5.41 12.27 10.96
CA GLU A 361 -4.17 12.82 10.41
C GLU A 361 -4.08 12.72 8.87
N ASN A 362 -4.62 11.64 8.27
CA ASN A 362 -4.54 11.41 6.82
C ASN A 362 -5.67 12.10 6.03
N GLU A 363 -6.77 12.47 6.69
CA GLU A 363 -7.87 13.24 6.11
C GLU A 363 -7.37 14.52 5.42
N PRO A 364 -6.73 15.48 6.12
CA PRO A 364 -6.29 16.72 5.48
C PRO A 364 -5.20 16.48 4.42
N ALA A 365 -4.41 15.41 4.52
CA ALA A 365 -3.44 15.04 3.49
C ALA A 365 -4.13 14.57 2.19
N ALA A 366 -5.12 13.68 2.30
CA ALA A 366 -5.90 13.23 1.15
C ALA A 366 -6.65 14.41 0.49
N LEU A 367 -7.26 15.28 1.29
CA LEU A 367 -7.95 16.48 0.79
C LEU A 367 -6.97 17.48 0.16
N SER A 368 -5.75 17.61 0.68
CA SER A 368 -4.71 18.43 0.07
C SER A 368 -4.35 17.93 -1.34
N PHE A 369 -4.18 16.62 -1.51
CA PHE A 369 -3.88 16.04 -2.81
C PHE A 369 -5.03 16.21 -3.81
N ILE A 370 -6.28 15.95 -3.41
CA ILE A 370 -7.47 16.22 -4.23
C ILE A 370 -7.50 17.70 -4.62
N GLY A 371 -7.29 18.59 -3.65
CA GLY A 371 -7.27 20.04 -3.86
C GLY A 371 -6.21 20.50 -4.84
N ARG A 372 -5.02 19.88 -4.87
CA ARG A 372 -3.99 20.21 -5.85
C ARG A 372 -4.40 19.86 -7.28
N VAL A 373 -5.13 18.77 -7.47
CA VAL A 373 -5.57 18.32 -8.79
C VAL A 373 -6.84 19.04 -9.25
N PHE A 374 -7.78 19.31 -8.34
CA PHE A 374 -9.11 19.86 -8.65
C PHE A 374 -9.23 21.38 -8.43
N GLY A 375 -8.27 21.96 -7.70
CA GLY A 375 -8.22 23.38 -7.34
C GLY A 375 -7.52 24.27 -8.37
N ASN A 376 -6.71 23.66 -9.26
CA ASN A 376 -6.30 24.28 -10.52
C ASN A 376 -7.48 24.29 -11.51
#